data_AF-A0A2Z7BJW5-F1
#
_entry.id   AF-A0A2Z7BJW5-F1
#
_cell.length_a   1.000
_cell.length_b   1.000
_cell.length_c   1.000
_cell.angle_alpha   90.00
_cell.angle_beta   90.00
_cell.angle_gamma   90.00
#
_symmetry.space_group_name_H-M   'P 1'
#
loop_
_entity.id
_entity.type
_entity.pdbx_description
1 polymer ?
#
loop_
_entity_poly.entity_id
_entity_poly.type
_entity_poly.pdbx_seq_one_letter_code
_entity_poly.pdbx_strand_id
1 'polypeptide(L)'
;MNLILTRKTPKENSAAADSFVARANSYYHERPQLLALLQELYNGYLLLADRYCQALVKNQQQHQHSRGSSPAPSLKLDRTQLVDEGDTGEVIDSDAESSLSFQPPSVSIVQAKENDADLIVADLIIKTVEYEIVLSELALAEKRSGEVLRKMDLQKNLLDVLDSERLILLNDNATLGYRVAALVEENKGLASESLFLKRKAAELARCVLKSREDHRVCMLSRKIEDLQGQIYGLEKRNKEYYERLMKQEEKTKVEVRKSKEGGQVTLEDCFEAHIEIGGAGVVGLTNCFPVNVKKVGDQNQNHGVEGGRCTVSKLWDKVKKLDSFLCGPHFTC
;
A
#
# COMPACT_ATOMS: atom_id res chain seq x y z
N MET A 1 -18.39 29.97 34.86
CA MET A 1 -19.43 29.60 33.89
C MET A 1 -20.64 29.14 34.66
N ASN A 2 -21.82 29.62 34.28
CA ASN A 2 -23.10 29.32 34.95
C ASN A 2 -23.50 27.86 34.70
N LEU A 3 -23.77 27.09 35.76
CA LEU A 3 -24.59 25.89 35.67
C LEU A 3 -25.76 26.02 36.64
N ILE A 4 -26.90 26.34 36.03
CA ILE A 4 -28.22 26.45 36.65
C ILE A 4 -28.66 25.04 37.04
N LEU A 5 -28.76 24.77 38.35
CA LEU A 5 -29.36 23.56 38.87
C LEU A 5 -30.88 23.67 38.73
N THR A 6 -31.45 23.30 37.58
CA THR A 6 -32.90 23.16 37.44
C THR A 6 -33.34 21.84 38.08
N ARG A 7 -33.58 21.88 39.38
CA ARG A 7 -34.26 20.81 40.12
C ARG A 7 -35.74 20.80 39.70
N LYS A 8 -36.10 20.02 38.68
CA LYS A 8 -37.50 19.65 38.44
C LYS A 8 -37.88 18.60 39.49
N THR A 9 -38.50 19.03 40.59
CA THR A 9 -39.21 18.11 41.48
C THR A 9 -40.59 17.82 40.88
N PRO A 10 -40.93 16.57 40.54
CA PRO A 10 -42.31 16.20 40.32
C PRO A 10 -43.01 16.20 41.67
N LYS A 11 -44.05 17.03 41.80
CA LYS A 11 -44.98 17.07 42.92
C LYS A 11 -45.62 15.70 43.13
N GLU A 12 -45.76 15.36 44.41
CA GLU A 12 -46.38 14.18 45.00
C GLU A 12 -47.66 13.74 44.28
N ASN A 13 -47.78 12.43 44.08
CA ASN A 13 -49.00 11.65 44.31
C ASN A 13 -48.69 10.16 44.26
N SER A 14 -49.33 9.41 45.15
CA SER A 14 -49.41 7.95 45.25
C SER A 14 -48.33 7.27 46.09
N ALA A 15 -48.77 6.54 47.12
CA ALA A 15 -48.04 5.63 47.99
C ALA A 15 -47.29 4.47 47.28
N ALA A 16 -47.04 4.59 45.97
CA ALA A 16 -46.17 3.75 45.16
C ALA A 16 -44.75 4.34 44.97
N ALA A 17 -44.52 5.59 45.38
CA ALA A 17 -43.23 6.29 45.22
C ALA A 17 -42.11 5.80 46.16
N ASP A 18 -42.46 5.11 47.25
CA ASP A 18 -41.50 4.55 48.23
C ASP A 18 -41.21 3.05 48.03
N SER A 19 -41.45 2.51 46.83
CA SER A 19 -40.99 1.16 46.51
C SER A 19 -39.47 1.13 46.40
N PHE A 20 -38.82 0.13 47.03
CA PHE A 20 -37.36 -0.10 46.96
C PHE A 20 -36.84 -0.03 45.51
N VAL A 21 -37.63 -0.54 44.55
CA VAL A 21 -37.30 -0.53 43.12
C VAL A 21 -37.27 0.89 42.55
N ALA A 22 -38.23 1.74 42.93
CA ALA A 22 -38.26 3.14 42.49
C ALA A 22 -37.07 3.93 43.06
N ARG A 23 -36.70 3.68 44.32
CA ARG A 23 -35.52 4.27 44.97
C ARG A 23 -34.21 3.82 44.30
N ALA A 24 -34.08 2.53 44.01
CA ALA A 24 -32.92 1.99 43.31
C ALA A 24 -32.79 2.61 41.90
N ASN A 25 -33.88 2.67 41.15
CA ASN A 25 -33.88 3.28 39.81
C ASN A 25 -33.53 4.78 39.85
N SER A 26 -34.02 5.53 40.83
CA SER A 26 -33.62 6.93 41.04
C SER A 26 -32.12 7.05 41.32
N TYR A 27 -31.58 6.19 42.20
CA TYR A 27 -30.15 6.16 42.53
C TYR A 27 -29.29 5.88 41.29
N TYR A 28 -29.65 4.88 40.47
CA TYR A 28 -28.87 4.55 39.26
C TYR A 28 -28.98 5.62 38.17
N HIS A 29 -30.05 6.42 38.14
CA HIS A 29 -30.16 7.56 37.23
C HIS A 29 -29.43 8.82 37.71
N GLU A 30 -29.38 9.07 39.02
CA GLU A 30 -28.68 10.22 39.60
C GLU A 30 -27.17 9.97 39.77
N ARG A 31 -26.75 8.72 39.92
CA ARG A 31 -25.35 8.32 40.11
C ARG A 31 -24.40 8.83 39.01
N PRO A 32 -24.72 8.75 37.71
CA PRO A 32 -23.87 9.30 36.66
C PRO A 32 -23.67 10.82 36.78
N GLN A 33 -24.72 11.56 37.16
CA GLN A 33 -24.65 13.02 37.34
C GLN A 33 -23.79 13.39 38.55
N LEU A 34 -23.91 12.62 39.63
CA LEU A 34 -23.07 12.78 40.82
C LEU A 34 -21.60 12.46 40.53
N LEU A 35 -21.33 11.40 39.77
CA LEU A 35 -19.98 11.05 39.34
C LEU A 35 -19.37 12.12 38.42
N ALA A 36 -20.18 12.67 37.50
CA ALA A 36 -19.74 13.78 36.65
C ALA A 36 -19.39 15.03 37.49
N LEU A 37 -20.23 15.38 38.47
CA LEU A 37 -19.96 16.50 39.37
C LEU A 37 -18.70 16.28 40.21
N LEU A 38 -18.49 15.05 40.71
CA LEU A 38 -17.30 14.71 41.47
C LEU A 38 -16.04 14.80 40.60
N GLN A 39 -16.11 14.35 39.36
CA GLN A 39 -15.01 14.47 38.40
C GLN A 39 -14.71 15.94 38.07
N GLU A 40 -15.73 16.77 37.86
CA GLU A 40 -15.56 18.21 37.64
C GLU A 40 -14.93 18.91 38.85
N LEU A 41 -15.35 18.55 40.08
CA LEU A 41 -14.76 19.09 41.31
C LEU A 41 -13.30 18.67 41.47
N TYR A 42 -13.00 17.39 41.23
CA TYR A 42 -11.65 16.85 41.27
C TYR A 42 -10.73 17.54 40.26
N ASN A 43 -11.18 17.69 39.01
CA ASN A 43 -10.45 18.40 37.97
C ASN A 43 -10.26 19.89 38.33
N GLY A 44 -11.28 20.53 38.90
CA GLY A 44 -11.19 21.90 39.39
C GLY A 44 -10.16 22.07 40.51
N TYR A 45 -10.11 21.11 41.44
CA TYR A 45 -9.09 21.06 42.50
C TYR A 45 -7.69 20.88 41.91
N LEU A 46 -7.49 19.93 40.98
CA LEU A 46 -6.20 19.72 40.32
C LEU A 46 -5.71 21.00 39.61
N LEU A 47 -6.58 21.67 38.86
CA LEU A 47 -6.25 22.93 38.19
C LEU A 47 -5.91 24.05 39.17
N LEU A 48 -6.55 24.08 40.34
CA LEU A 48 -6.25 25.05 41.38
C LEU A 48 -4.91 24.75 42.06
N ALA A 49 -4.65 23.48 42.37
CA ALA A 49 -3.40 23.01 42.95
C ALA A 49 -2.22 23.29 42.01
N ASP A 50 -2.35 22.99 40.72
CA ASP A 50 -1.32 23.26 39.72
C ASP A 50 -1.02 24.77 39.61
N ARG A 51 -2.06 25.62 39.60
CA ARG A 51 -1.88 27.09 39.63
C ARG A 51 -1.18 27.56 40.91
N TYR A 52 -1.48 26.95 42.06
CA TYR A 52 -0.85 27.28 43.33
C TYR A 52 0.64 26.90 43.32
N CYS A 53 0.97 25.69 42.85
CA CYS A 53 2.35 25.25 42.66
C CYS A 53 3.11 26.18 41.68
N GLN A 54 2.49 26.54 40.55
CA GLN A 54 3.08 27.48 39.59
C GLN A 54 3.27 28.89 40.18
N ALA A 55 2.34 29.36 41.02
CA ALA A 55 2.48 30.65 41.71
C ALA A 55 3.62 30.63 42.73
N LEU A 56 3.80 29.53 43.48
CA LEU A 56 4.94 29.32 44.36
C LEU A 56 6.28 29.37 43.60
N VAL A 57 6.39 28.66 42.47
CA VAL A 57 7.59 28.67 41.63
C VAL A 57 7.87 30.07 41.07
N LYS A 58 6.84 30.78 40.59
CA LYS A 58 6.99 32.16 40.09
C LYS A 58 7.45 33.14 41.18
N ASN A 59 6.94 33.01 42.40
CA ASN A 59 7.37 33.82 43.54
C ASN A 59 8.81 33.51 43.96
N GLN A 60 9.22 32.24 43.93
CA GLN A 60 10.61 31.85 44.19
C GLN A 60 11.57 32.37 43.10
N GLN A 61 11.16 32.33 41.82
CA GLN A 61 11.95 32.88 40.71
C GLN A 61 12.10 34.41 40.78
N GLN A 62 11.05 35.14 41.19
CA GLN A 62 11.16 36.59 41.41
C GLN A 62 12.15 36.97 42.52
N HIS A 63 12.29 36.13 43.55
CA HIS A 63 13.32 36.35 44.58
C HIS A 63 14.74 35.96 44.14
N GLN A 64 14.90 35.12 43.11
CA GLN A 64 16.21 34.74 42.58
C GLN A 64 16.73 35.67 41.47
N HIS A 65 15.86 36.45 40.82
CA HIS A 65 16.27 37.38 39.75
C HIS A 65 16.92 38.71 40.22
N SER A 66 17.14 38.91 41.53
CA SER A 66 17.88 40.09 42.03
C SER A 66 19.39 39.88 42.22
N ARG A 67 19.95 38.70 41.92
CA ARG A 67 21.41 38.49 41.99
C ARG A 67 21.95 37.77 40.75
N GLY A 68 22.41 38.58 39.79
CA GLY A 68 23.70 38.39 39.10
C GLY A 68 23.84 37.26 38.07
N SER A 69 23.85 37.68 36.79
CA SER A 69 24.88 37.35 35.79
C SER A 69 25.19 35.87 35.46
N SER A 70 24.70 35.39 34.31
CA SER A 70 25.49 35.19 33.06
C SER A 70 24.82 34.20 32.10
N PRO A 71 25.01 34.34 30.76
CA PRO A 71 24.26 33.59 29.74
C PRO A 71 25.05 32.40 29.16
N ALA A 72 24.34 31.31 28.85
CA ALA A 72 24.79 30.30 27.88
C ALA A 72 23.58 29.77 27.08
N PRO A 73 23.77 29.38 25.80
CA PRO A 73 22.75 29.55 24.77
C PRO A 73 21.83 28.33 24.56
N SER A 74 20.64 28.69 24.10
CA SER A 74 19.55 27.91 23.49
C SER A 74 19.90 26.57 22.83
N LEU A 75 19.23 25.51 23.28
CA LEU A 75 18.65 24.52 22.37
C LEU A 75 17.13 24.68 22.38
N LYS A 76 16.60 25.08 21.22
CA LYS A 76 15.19 25.08 20.89
C LYS A 76 14.73 23.62 20.78
N LEU A 77 13.68 23.26 21.52
CA LEU A 77 12.70 22.28 21.05
C LEU A 77 11.33 22.65 21.63
N ASP A 78 10.54 23.38 20.84
CA ASP A 78 9.07 23.38 20.94
C ASP A 78 8.61 21.91 20.87
N ARG A 79 7.93 21.36 21.88
CA ARG A 79 6.56 21.63 22.35
C ARG A 79 5.50 21.39 21.27
N THR A 80 5.13 20.13 21.09
CA THR A 80 3.72 19.76 20.94
C THR A 80 3.47 18.32 21.40
N GLN A 81 2.43 18.16 22.24
CA GLN A 81 1.72 16.91 22.60
C GLN A 81 2.28 16.09 23.78
N LEU A 82 1.98 16.58 25.00
CA LEU A 82 1.90 15.82 26.25
C LEU A 82 0.47 15.96 26.77
N VAL A 83 -0.28 14.86 26.79
CA VAL A 83 -1.51 14.52 27.57
C VAL A 83 -1.66 12.99 27.36
N ASP A 84 -1.80 12.05 28.29
CA ASP A 84 -2.03 11.97 29.74
C ASP A 84 -1.98 10.47 30.18
N GLU A 85 -2.08 10.23 31.50
CA GLU A 85 -2.31 8.98 32.27
C GLU A 85 -1.08 8.10 32.56
N GLY A 86 -0.68 7.85 33.82
CA GLY A 86 -1.17 8.29 35.12
C GLY A 86 -0.49 7.46 36.24
N ASP A 87 -0.27 8.11 37.40
CA ASP A 87 -0.27 7.54 38.77
C ASP A 87 0.79 6.47 39.14
N THR A 88 1.52 6.46 40.27
CA THR A 88 1.53 7.20 41.54
C THR A 88 2.87 6.85 42.20
N GLY A 89 3.56 7.81 42.85
CA GLY A 89 4.77 7.45 43.60
C GLY A 89 5.57 8.61 44.20
N GLU A 90 4.95 9.77 44.45
CA GLU A 90 5.59 10.76 45.31
C GLU A 90 5.27 10.42 46.77
N VAL A 91 6.27 9.85 47.44
CA VAL A 91 6.36 9.82 48.90
C VAL A 91 6.54 11.27 49.34
N ILE A 92 5.43 11.96 49.57
CA ILE A 92 5.42 13.21 50.32
C ILE A 92 5.36 12.80 51.80
N ASP A 93 6.53 12.61 52.41
CA ASP A 93 6.66 12.60 53.87
C ASP A 93 6.22 13.97 54.37
N SER A 94 4.92 14.09 54.67
CA SER A 94 4.38 15.24 55.36
C SER A 94 4.69 15.10 56.84
N ASP A 95 5.86 15.59 57.24
CA ASP A 95 6.15 15.99 58.62
C ASP A 95 5.22 17.14 59.03
N ALA A 96 3.95 16.80 59.24
CA ALA A 96 3.04 17.62 60.03
C ALA A 96 3.20 17.18 61.49
N GLU A 97 4.32 17.54 62.10
CA GLU A 97 4.46 17.56 63.56
C GLU A 97 3.47 18.59 64.13
N SER A 98 2.19 18.19 64.23
CA SER A 98 1.22 18.90 65.06
C SER A 98 1.61 18.64 66.51
N SER A 99 2.41 19.54 67.07
CA SER A 99 2.76 19.58 68.49
C SER A 99 1.51 19.86 69.33
N LEU A 100 0.69 18.83 69.57
CA LEU A 100 -0.21 18.82 70.70
C LEU A 100 0.62 18.49 71.94
N SER A 101 0.99 19.54 72.68
CA SER A 101 1.49 19.43 74.04
C SER A 101 0.47 18.67 74.89
N PHE A 102 0.63 17.35 75.01
CA PHE A 102 0.04 16.59 76.09
C PHE A 102 0.70 17.04 77.37
N GLN A 103 0.06 17.98 78.07
CA GLN A 103 0.35 18.20 79.47
C GLN A 103 -0.08 16.92 80.20
N PRO A 104 0.84 16.18 80.85
CA PRO A 104 0.45 15.03 81.64
C PRO A 104 -0.51 15.52 82.73
N PRO A 105 -1.55 14.73 83.12
CA PRO A 105 -2.43 15.13 84.20
C PRO A 105 -1.57 15.41 85.43
N SER A 106 -1.63 16.64 85.94
CA SER A 106 -0.99 17.00 87.19
C SER A 106 -1.57 16.12 88.27
N VAL A 107 -0.83 15.08 88.66
CA VAL A 107 -1.20 14.22 89.78
C VAL A 107 -1.00 15.07 91.03
N SER A 108 -2.09 15.67 91.51
CA SER A 108 -2.17 16.25 92.83
C SER A 108 -1.98 15.12 93.84
N ILE A 109 -0.75 14.91 94.29
CA ILE A 109 -0.44 14.02 95.41
C ILE A 109 -0.86 14.76 96.69
N VAL A 110 -2.16 14.67 97.01
CA VAL A 110 -2.61 14.74 98.40
C VAL A 110 -2.62 13.30 98.92
N GLN A 111 -2.01 13.12 100.07
CA GLN A 111 -1.70 11.87 100.75
C GLN A 111 -2.84 10.83 100.74
N ALA A 112 -2.53 9.62 100.29
CA ALA A 112 -3.09 8.38 100.83
C ALA A 112 -2.08 7.23 100.59
N LYS A 113 -1.57 6.66 101.68
CA LYS A 113 -0.82 5.41 101.66
C LYS A 113 -1.81 4.25 101.48
N GLU A 114 -2.17 3.98 100.23
CA GLU A 114 -2.87 2.82 99.65
C GLU A 114 -2.97 3.19 98.16
N ASN A 115 -2.29 2.62 97.16
CA ASN A 115 -1.61 1.35 96.98
C ASN A 115 -0.48 1.58 95.95
N ASP A 116 0.77 1.62 96.39
CA ASP A 116 1.95 1.70 95.49
C ASP A 116 1.98 0.50 94.52
N ALA A 117 1.48 -0.65 95.00
CA ALA A 117 1.25 -1.85 94.20
C ALA A 117 0.22 -1.64 93.07
N ASP A 118 -0.86 -0.87 93.27
CA ASP A 118 -1.88 -0.68 92.25
C ASP A 118 -1.39 0.24 91.12
N LEU A 119 -0.55 1.24 91.43
CA LEU A 119 0.11 2.04 90.39
C LEU A 119 1.10 1.22 89.57
N ILE A 120 1.88 0.35 90.21
CA ILE A 120 2.80 -0.57 89.52
C ILE A 120 2.01 -1.55 88.64
N VAL A 121 0.90 -2.08 89.14
CA VAL A 121 0.01 -2.97 88.37
C VAL A 121 -0.63 -2.22 87.21
N ALA A 122 -1.10 -0.98 87.40
CA ALA A 122 -1.65 -0.16 86.33
C ALA A 122 -0.61 0.13 85.24
N ASP A 123 0.62 0.51 85.62
CA ASP A 123 1.72 0.72 84.67
C ASP A 123 2.07 -0.56 83.92
N LEU A 124 2.14 -1.71 84.61
CA LEU A 124 2.37 -3.00 83.96
C LEU A 124 1.26 -3.35 82.96
N ILE A 125 -0.01 -3.11 83.30
CA ILE A 125 -1.14 -3.35 82.39
C ILE A 125 -1.05 -2.41 81.19
N ILE A 126 -0.78 -1.13 81.39
CA ILE A 126 -0.58 -0.15 80.31
C ILE A 126 0.54 -0.62 79.39
N LYS A 127 1.70 -1.00 79.94
CA LYS A 127 2.84 -1.50 79.17
C LYS A 127 2.53 -2.80 78.42
N THR A 128 1.73 -3.68 79.00
CA THR A 128 1.31 -4.94 78.36
C THR A 128 0.41 -4.66 77.16
N VAL A 129 -0.56 -3.75 77.30
CA VAL A 129 -1.45 -3.35 76.20
C VAL A 129 -0.68 -2.61 75.10
N GLU A 130 0.22 -1.69 75.47
CA GLU A 130 1.11 -1.01 74.51
C GLU A 130 1.93 -2.02 73.70
N TYR A 131 2.48 -3.04 74.36
CA TYR A 131 3.23 -4.11 73.71
C TYR A 131 2.36 -4.92 72.72
N GLU A 132 1.13 -5.28 73.11
CA GLU A 132 0.19 -5.97 72.21
C GLU A 132 -0.19 -5.14 70.98
N ILE A 133 -0.41 -3.82 71.15
CA ILE A 133 -0.68 -2.89 70.05
C ILE A 133 0.50 -2.89 69.07
N VAL A 134 1.72 -2.69 69.57
CA VAL A 134 2.93 -2.66 68.74
C VAL A 134 3.14 -3.99 68.01
N LEU A 135 2.90 -5.14 68.68
CA LEU A 135 2.95 -6.45 68.03
C LEU A 135 1.94 -6.59 66.90
N SER A 136 0.71 -6.10 67.08
CA SER A 136 -0.32 -6.15 66.05
C SER A 136 0.02 -5.28 64.84
N GLU A 137 0.58 -4.10 65.08
CA GLU A 137 1.03 -3.18 64.02
C GLU A 137 2.21 -3.77 63.25
N LEU A 138 3.16 -4.41 63.95
CA LEU A 138 4.28 -5.10 63.33
C LEU A 138 3.80 -6.23 62.41
N ALA A 139 2.88 -7.08 62.87
CA ALA A 139 2.32 -8.15 62.06
C ALA A 139 1.61 -7.62 60.79
N LEU A 140 0.90 -6.51 60.89
CA LEU A 140 0.28 -5.84 59.74
C LEU A 140 1.32 -5.21 58.80
N ALA A 141 2.42 -4.66 59.33
CA ALA A 141 3.51 -4.11 58.53
C ALA A 141 4.27 -5.22 57.78
N GLU A 142 4.54 -6.36 58.41
CA GLU A 142 5.17 -7.53 57.78
C GLU A 142 4.31 -8.08 56.64
N LYS A 143 2.99 -8.22 56.86
CA LYS A 143 2.07 -8.66 55.79
C LYS A 143 2.11 -7.71 54.59
N ARG A 144 2.04 -6.40 54.85
CA ARG A 144 2.15 -5.37 53.79
C ARG A 144 3.50 -5.43 53.07
N SER A 145 4.60 -5.62 53.80
CA SER A 145 5.94 -5.79 53.23
C SER A 145 6.01 -7.02 52.31
N GLY A 146 5.46 -8.16 52.74
CA GLY A 146 5.39 -9.37 51.93
C GLY A 146 4.56 -9.18 50.64
N GLU A 147 3.45 -8.44 50.72
CA GLU A 147 2.65 -8.08 49.54
C GLU A 147 3.41 -7.16 48.58
N VAL A 148 4.16 -6.18 49.10
CA VAL A 148 5.00 -5.27 48.29
C VAL A 148 6.14 -6.03 47.62
N LEU A 149 6.83 -6.92 48.34
CA LEU A 149 7.88 -7.77 47.78
C LEU A 149 7.33 -8.66 46.66
N ARG A 150 6.18 -9.30 46.86
CA ARG A 150 5.53 -10.09 45.81
C ARG A 150 5.15 -9.24 44.59
N LYS A 151 4.66 -8.02 44.79
CA LYS A 151 4.38 -7.09 43.67
C LYS A 151 5.65 -6.72 42.91
N MET A 152 6.74 -6.46 43.63
CA MET A 152 8.05 -6.16 43.04
C MET A 152 8.57 -7.33 42.20
N ASP A 153 8.46 -8.56 42.69
CA ASP A 153 8.85 -9.77 41.95
C ASP A 153 8.01 -9.97 40.69
N LEU A 154 6.69 -9.74 40.76
CA LEU A 154 5.81 -9.82 39.60
C LEU A 154 6.15 -8.75 38.55
N GLN A 155 6.42 -7.52 38.98
CA GLN A 155 6.84 -6.43 38.09
C GLN A 155 8.17 -6.75 37.42
N LYS A 156 9.13 -7.32 38.16
CA LYS A 156 10.40 -7.78 37.62
C LYS A 156 10.21 -8.87 36.56
N ASN A 157 9.40 -9.89 36.84
CA ASN A 157 9.13 -10.97 35.88
C ASN A 157 8.44 -10.44 34.61
N LEU A 158 7.52 -9.48 34.74
CA LEU A 158 6.90 -8.84 33.58
C LEU A 158 7.94 -8.09 32.74
N LEU A 159 8.86 -7.37 33.39
CA LEU A 159 9.95 -6.68 32.69
C LEU A 159 10.85 -7.67 31.94
N ASP A 160 11.22 -8.78 32.57
CA ASP A 160 12.04 -9.83 31.95
C ASP A 160 11.36 -10.43 30.70
N VAL A 161 10.04 -10.63 30.74
CA VAL A 161 9.26 -11.10 29.57
C VAL A 161 9.27 -10.05 28.47
N LEU A 162 8.97 -8.78 28.78
CA LEU A 162 8.96 -7.70 27.79
C LEU A 162 10.34 -7.48 27.15
N ASP A 163 11.41 -7.59 27.93
CA ASP A 163 12.78 -7.50 27.42
C ASP A 163 13.13 -8.67 26.50
N SER A 164 12.64 -9.88 26.82
CA SER A 164 12.81 -11.05 25.94
C SER A 164 12.04 -10.90 24.63
N GLU A 165 10.79 -10.42 24.67
CA GLU A 165 9.98 -10.15 23.47
C GLU A 165 10.62 -9.07 22.61
N ARG A 166 11.10 -7.98 23.23
CA ARG A 166 11.85 -6.93 22.54
C ARG A 166 13.08 -7.49 21.83
N LEU A 167 13.84 -8.38 22.48
CA LEU A 167 15.03 -8.98 21.89
C LEU A 167 14.70 -9.87 20.69
N ILE A 168 13.64 -10.67 20.78
CA ILE A 168 13.13 -11.51 19.68
C ILE A 168 12.70 -10.63 18.50
N LEU A 169 11.90 -9.59 18.75
CA LEU A 169 11.44 -8.67 17.71
C LEU A 169 12.60 -7.93 17.03
N LEU A 170 13.63 -7.54 17.78
CA LEU A 170 14.84 -6.94 17.20
C LEU A 170 15.58 -7.94 16.30
N ASN A 171 15.66 -9.20 16.69
CA ASN A 171 16.30 -10.25 15.88
C ASN A 171 15.51 -10.53 14.59
N ASP A 172 14.19 -10.64 14.69
CA ASP A 172 13.31 -10.85 13.53
C ASP A 172 13.39 -9.67 12.56
N ASN A 173 13.40 -8.44 13.06
CA ASN A 173 13.58 -7.24 12.24
C ASN A 173 14.94 -7.23 11.52
N ALA A 174 16.03 -7.63 12.19
CA ALA A 174 17.32 -7.76 11.54
C ALA A 174 17.29 -8.82 10.42
N THR A 175 16.70 -9.98 10.70
CA THR A 175 16.56 -11.08 9.74
C THR A 175 15.72 -10.68 8.52
N LEU A 176 14.59 -10.00 8.75
CA LEU A 176 13.76 -9.44 7.68
C LEU A 176 14.52 -8.38 6.90
N GLY A 177 15.30 -7.52 7.56
CA GLY A 177 16.19 -6.55 6.92
C GLY A 177 17.16 -7.21 5.93
N TYR A 178 17.83 -8.29 6.34
CA TYR A 178 18.71 -9.06 5.44
C TYR A 178 17.97 -9.68 4.26
N ARG A 179 16.77 -10.25 4.49
CA ARG A 179 15.95 -10.82 3.40
C ARG A 179 15.51 -9.77 2.40
N VAL A 180 15.04 -8.61 2.87
CA VAL A 180 14.67 -7.48 2.01
C VAL A 180 15.86 -7.00 1.20
N ALA A 181 17.03 -6.83 1.83
CA ALA A 181 18.25 -6.42 1.13
C ALA A 181 18.65 -7.43 0.03
N ALA A 182 18.58 -8.73 0.31
CA ALA A 182 18.86 -9.78 -0.67
C ALA A 182 17.88 -9.73 -1.87
N LEU A 183 16.57 -9.62 -1.59
CA LEU A 183 15.55 -9.52 -2.64
C LEU A 183 15.68 -8.23 -3.47
N VAL A 184 16.13 -7.13 -2.87
CA VAL A 184 16.39 -5.88 -3.60
C VAL A 184 17.54 -6.04 -4.59
N GLU A 185 18.64 -6.67 -4.19
CA GLU A 185 19.77 -6.92 -5.10
C GLU A 185 19.41 -7.94 -6.20
N GLU A 186 18.63 -8.98 -5.89
CA GLU A 186 18.12 -9.90 -6.91
C GLU A 186 17.22 -9.19 -7.93
N ASN A 187 16.26 -8.37 -7.47
CA ASN A 187 15.40 -7.59 -8.35
C ASN A 187 16.18 -6.62 -9.25
N LYS A 188 17.24 -6.01 -8.71
CA LYS A 188 18.14 -5.16 -9.49
C LYS A 188 18.89 -5.96 -10.56
N GLY A 189 19.35 -7.16 -10.24
CA GLY A 189 19.90 -8.12 -11.19
C GLY A 189 18.92 -8.46 -12.31
N LEU A 190 17.71 -8.89 -11.96
CA LEU A 190 16.64 -9.24 -12.90
C LEU A 190 16.23 -8.04 -13.79
N ALA A 191 16.17 -6.84 -13.22
CA ALA A 191 15.87 -5.63 -13.98
C ALA A 191 16.94 -5.35 -15.05
N SER A 192 18.23 -5.55 -14.71
CA SER A 192 19.33 -5.38 -15.66
C SER A 192 19.31 -6.44 -16.76
N GLU A 193 19.01 -7.70 -16.43
CA GLU A 193 18.90 -8.81 -17.37
C GLU A 193 17.71 -8.62 -18.33
N SER A 194 16.54 -8.27 -17.79
CA SER A 194 15.33 -7.97 -18.57
C SER A 194 15.59 -6.86 -19.60
N LEU A 195 16.27 -5.81 -19.17
CA LEU A 195 16.61 -4.68 -20.02
C LEU A 195 17.65 -5.06 -21.09
N PHE A 196 18.65 -5.89 -20.75
CA PHE A 196 19.58 -6.45 -21.74
C PHE A 196 18.84 -7.29 -22.79
N LEU A 197 17.97 -8.19 -22.36
CA LEU A 197 17.20 -9.05 -23.26
C LEU A 197 16.28 -8.23 -24.17
N LYS A 198 15.65 -7.18 -23.64
CA LYS A 198 14.85 -6.22 -24.42
C LYS A 198 15.69 -5.54 -25.52
N ARG A 199 16.93 -5.13 -25.20
CA ARG A 199 17.85 -4.56 -26.21
C ARG A 199 18.21 -5.58 -27.28
N LYS A 200 18.53 -6.82 -26.89
CA LYS A 200 18.89 -7.89 -27.83
C LYS A 200 17.72 -8.28 -28.74
N ALA A 201 16.51 -8.37 -28.19
CA ALA A 201 15.30 -8.59 -28.97
C ALA A 201 15.07 -7.45 -29.99
N ALA A 202 15.28 -6.19 -29.58
CA ALA A 202 15.16 -5.04 -30.48
C ALA A 202 16.23 -5.04 -31.59
N GLU A 203 17.47 -5.41 -31.28
CA GLU A 203 18.54 -5.60 -32.28
C GLU A 203 18.17 -6.68 -33.30
N LEU A 204 17.71 -7.84 -32.82
CA LEU A 204 17.28 -8.93 -33.69
C LEU A 204 16.11 -8.53 -34.59
N ALA A 205 15.12 -7.82 -34.05
CA ALA A 205 13.99 -7.30 -34.83
C ALA A 205 14.47 -6.38 -35.97
N ARG A 206 15.44 -5.50 -35.70
CA ARG A 206 16.04 -4.64 -36.75
C ARG A 206 16.76 -5.48 -37.82
N CYS A 207 17.53 -6.48 -37.43
CA CYS A 207 18.21 -7.37 -38.38
C CYS A 207 17.23 -8.10 -39.30
N VAL A 208 16.13 -8.63 -38.75
CA VAL A 208 15.09 -9.33 -39.52
C VAL A 208 14.40 -8.39 -40.51
N LEU A 209 14.05 -7.16 -40.08
CA LEU A 209 13.45 -6.17 -40.98
C LEU A 209 14.39 -5.79 -42.12
N LYS A 210 15.68 -5.57 -41.83
CA LYS A 210 16.68 -5.29 -42.85
C LYS A 210 16.81 -6.43 -43.85
N SER A 211 16.90 -7.67 -43.37
CA SER A 211 17.00 -8.85 -44.24
C SER A 211 15.79 -9.03 -45.16
N ARG A 212 14.57 -8.72 -44.68
CA ARG A 212 13.37 -8.73 -45.52
C ARG A 212 13.43 -7.68 -46.63
N GLU A 213 13.90 -6.48 -46.30
CA GLU A 213 14.04 -5.41 -47.29
C GLU A 213 15.11 -5.77 -48.34
N ASP A 214 16.27 -6.25 -47.90
CA ASP A 214 17.35 -6.69 -48.81
C ASP A 214 16.87 -7.81 -49.75
N HIS A 215 16.09 -8.77 -49.24
CA HIS A 215 15.49 -9.82 -50.07
C HIS A 215 14.49 -9.25 -51.08
N ARG A 216 13.65 -8.30 -50.68
CA ARG A 216 12.70 -7.63 -51.58
C ARG A 216 13.41 -6.88 -52.69
N VAL A 217 14.45 -6.13 -52.36
CA VAL A 217 15.30 -5.43 -53.34
C VAL A 217 15.91 -6.41 -54.32
N CYS A 218 16.48 -7.53 -53.84
CA CYS A 218 17.05 -8.57 -54.70
C CYS A 218 16.03 -9.15 -55.68
N MET A 219 14.81 -9.47 -55.22
CA MET A 219 13.74 -9.99 -56.07
C MET A 219 13.30 -8.98 -57.14
N LEU A 220 13.21 -7.69 -56.78
CA LEU A 220 12.87 -6.62 -57.70
C LEU A 220 13.97 -6.38 -58.74
N SER A 221 15.25 -6.39 -58.34
CA SER A 221 16.38 -6.27 -59.26
C SER A 221 16.36 -7.36 -60.32
N ARG A 222 16.14 -8.62 -59.91
CA ARG A 222 16.01 -9.75 -60.85
C ARG A 222 14.84 -9.59 -61.81
N LYS A 223 13.70 -9.08 -61.31
CA LYS A 223 12.54 -8.80 -62.17
C LYS A 223 12.82 -7.68 -63.19
N ILE A 224 13.57 -6.65 -62.79
CA ILE A 224 14.00 -5.58 -63.69
C ILE A 224 14.90 -6.14 -64.79
N GLU A 225 15.88 -6.98 -64.44
CA GLU A 225 16.77 -7.64 -65.40
C GLU A 225 15.98 -8.49 -66.41
N ASP A 226 15.04 -9.31 -65.94
CA ASP A 226 14.18 -10.13 -66.81
C ASP A 226 13.35 -9.27 -67.77
N LEU A 227 12.78 -8.16 -67.27
CA LEU A 227 11.99 -7.23 -68.09
C LEU A 227 12.87 -6.48 -69.11
N GLN A 228 14.07 -6.06 -68.72
CA GLN A 228 15.05 -5.46 -69.63
C GLN A 228 15.43 -6.44 -70.75
N GLY A 229 15.65 -7.72 -70.43
CA GLY A 229 15.89 -8.77 -71.43
C GLY A 229 14.71 -8.95 -72.40
N GLN A 230 13.47 -8.91 -71.90
CA GLN A 230 12.27 -8.98 -72.74
C GLN A 230 12.14 -7.76 -73.66
N ILE A 231 12.39 -6.55 -73.14
CA ILE A 231 12.38 -5.31 -73.93
C ILE A 231 13.43 -5.40 -75.04
N TYR A 232 14.66 -5.77 -74.72
CA TYR A 232 15.71 -5.94 -75.72
C TYR A 232 15.34 -6.96 -76.80
N GLY A 233 14.76 -8.10 -76.41
CA GLY A 233 14.28 -9.10 -77.36
C GLY A 233 13.13 -8.62 -78.24
N LEU A 234 12.23 -7.79 -77.71
CA LEU A 234 11.17 -7.13 -78.47
C LEU A 234 11.72 -6.08 -79.43
N GLU A 235 12.63 -5.22 -78.98
CA GLU A 235 13.31 -4.21 -79.80
C GLU A 235 14.03 -4.86 -80.98
N LYS A 236 14.75 -5.97 -80.73
CA LYS A 236 15.43 -6.73 -81.79
C LYS A 236 14.43 -7.26 -82.83
N ARG A 237 13.34 -7.90 -82.39
CA ARG A 237 12.30 -8.42 -83.31
C ARG A 237 11.58 -7.32 -84.07
N ASN A 238 11.28 -6.19 -83.42
CA ASN A 238 10.70 -5.02 -84.08
C ASN A 238 11.65 -4.48 -85.16
N LYS A 239 12.93 -4.35 -84.86
CA LYS A 239 13.94 -3.92 -85.83
C LYS A 239 13.98 -4.85 -87.04
N GLU A 240 14.05 -6.17 -86.81
CA GLU A 240 14.00 -7.17 -87.88
C GLU A 240 12.70 -7.10 -88.70
N TYR A 241 11.57 -6.84 -88.05
CA TYR A 241 10.28 -6.67 -88.71
C TYR A 241 10.29 -5.45 -89.65
N TYR A 242 10.74 -4.28 -89.17
CA TYR A 242 10.86 -3.09 -90.00
C TYR A 242 11.83 -3.28 -91.17
N GLU A 243 12.97 -3.95 -90.97
CA GLU A 243 13.90 -4.26 -92.06
C GLU A 243 13.28 -5.15 -93.15
N ARG A 244 12.45 -6.13 -92.77
CA ARG A 244 11.71 -6.96 -93.74
C ARG A 244 10.69 -6.13 -94.51
N LEU A 245 9.96 -5.25 -93.81
CA LEU A 245 8.94 -4.38 -94.40
C LEU A 245 9.56 -3.42 -95.44
N MET A 246 10.71 -2.82 -95.13
CA MET A 246 11.49 -2.00 -96.07
C MET A 246 11.96 -2.79 -97.30
N LYS A 247 12.49 -4.01 -97.10
CA LYS A 247 12.90 -4.89 -98.21
C LYS A 247 11.72 -5.31 -99.09
N GLN A 248 10.53 -5.49 -98.51
CA GLN A 248 9.32 -5.81 -99.26
C GLN A 248 8.83 -4.60 -100.06
N GLU A 249 8.88 -3.40 -99.48
CA GLU A 249 8.53 -2.14 -100.17
C GLU A 249 9.48 -1.84 -101.33
N GLU A 250 10.78 -2.13 -101.20
CA GLU A 250 11.73 -2.03 -102.31
C GLU A 250 11.41 -3.03 -103.43
N LYS A 251 11.05 -4.27 -103.09
CA LYS A 251 10.64 -5.29 -104.08
C LYS A 251 9.36 -4.90 -104.81
N THR A 252 8.33 -4.42 -104.10
CA THR A 252 7.10 -3.94 -104.74
C THR A 252 7.32 -2.68 -105.56
N LYS A 253 8.21 -1.76 -105.17
CA LYS A 253 8.61 -0.62 -106.03
C LYS A 253 9.33 -1.06 -107.32
N VAL A 254 10.09 -2.15 -107.29
CA VAL A 254 10.74 -2.75 -108.47
C VAL A 254 9.73 -3.48 -109.35
N GLU A 255 8.75 -4.17 -108.77
CA GLU A 255 7.65 -4.81 -109.51
C GLU A 255 6.72 -3.75 -110.14
N VAL A 256 6.34 -2.69 -109.43
CA VAL A 256 5.55 -1.57 -109.98
C VAL A 256 6.29 -0.83 -111.11
N ARG A 257 7.63 -0.87 -111.14
CA ARG A 257 8.44 -0.36 -112.26
C ARG A 257 8.56 -1.33 -113.44
N LYS A 258 8.31 -2.64 -113.25
CA LYS A 258 8.24 -3.64 -114.31
C LYS A 258 6.82 -3.84 -114.86
N SER A 259 5.78 -3.42 -114.13
CA SER A 259 4.37 -3.50 -114.55
C SER A 259 3.83 -2.25 -115.25
N LYS A 260 4.71 -1.42 -115.85
CA LYS A 260 4.31 -0.38 -116.83
C LYS A 260 4.30 -0.95 -118.26
N GLU A 261 3.78 -2.16 -118.43
CA GLU A 261 3.31 -2.64 -119.73
C GLU A 261 2.22 -3.69 -119.47
N GLY A 262 0.97 -3.26 -119.61
CA GLY A 262 -0.19 -4.15 -119.75
C GLY A 262 -0.72 -4.80 -118.47
N GLY A 263 -2.00 -4.56 -118.17
CA GLY A 263 -2.79 -5.49 -117.39
C GLY A 263 -3.36 -4.92 -116.11
N GLN A 264 -4.60 -4.45 -116.22
CA GLN A 264 -5.58 -4.43 -115.14
C GLN A 264 -5.54 -5.77 -114.38
N VAL A 265 -5.15 -5.74 -113.10
CA VAL A 265 -5.35 -6.85 -112.17
C VAL A 265 -6.05 -6.30 -110.94
N THR A 266 -7.20 -6.91 -110.69
CA THR A 266 -8.22 -6.61 -109.70
C THR A 266 -7.64 -6.62 -108.28
N LEU A 267 -8.06 -5.64 -107.49
CA LEU A 267 -7.85 -5.55 -106.05
C LEU A 267 -8.93 -6.37 -105.36
N GLU A 268 -8.84 -7.69 -105.48
CA GLU A 268 -9.53 -8.61 -104.60
C GLU A 268 -8.50 -9.66 -104.15
N ASP A 269 -8.63 -10.12 -102.91
CA ASP A 269 -7.80 -11.14 -102.25
C ASP A 269 -6.56 -10.67 -101.49
N CYS A 270 -6.79 -9.94 -100.39
CA CYS A 270 -5.88 -10.00 -99.23
C CYS A 270 -6.51 -9.70 -97.86
N PHE A 271 -7.84 -9.78 -97.73
CA PHE A 271 -8.51 -9.84 -96.42
C PHE A 271 -9.79 -10.66 -96.49
N GLU A 272 -9.63 -11.98 -96.52
CA GLU A 272 -10.72 -12.91 -96.22
C GLU A 272 -10.34 -13.70 -94.96
N ALA A 273 -10.50 -13.05 -93.82
CA ALA A 273 -10.61 -13.74 -92.55
C ALA A 273 -12.09 -14.01 -92.31
N HIS A 274 -12.49 -15.25 -92.60
CA HIS A 274 -13.74 -15.88 -92.20
C HIS A 274 -14.22 -15.38 -90.83
N ILE A 275 -15.32 -14.62 -90.81
CA ILE A 275 -16.19 -14.54 -89.64
C ILE A 275 -17.22 -15.65 -89.81
N GLU A 276 -16.90 -16.83 -89.28
CA GLU A 276 -17.92 -17.83 -89.00
C GLU A 276 -18.55 -17.53 -87.64
N ILE A 277 -19.77 -17.00 -87.70
CA ILE A 277 -20.74 -17.00 -86.62
C ILE A 277 -21.33 -18.40 -86.56
N GLY A 278 -21.08 -19.14 -85.47
CA GLY A 278 -21.85 -20.35 -85.16
C GLY A 278 -21.23 -21.25 -84.10
N GLY A 279 -21.62 -21.04 -82.84
CA GLY A 279 -21.68 -22.14 -81.86
C GLY A 279 -20.88 -21.99 -80.57
N ALA A 280 -21.52 -21.37 -79.57
CA ALA A 280 -21.50 -21.70 -78.14
C ALA A 280 -20.19 -22.20 -77.49
N GLY A 281 -19.60 -21.37 -76.62
CA GLY A 281 -18.67 -21.83 -75.60
C GLY A 281 -17.88 -20.70 -74.97
N VAL A 282 -18.39 -20.17 -73.84
CA VAL A 282 -17.65 -19.24 -72.97
C VAL A 282 -16.40 -19.97 -72.46
N VAL A 283 -15.25 -19.69 -73.05
CA VAL A 283 -13.94 -20.07 -72.51
C VAL A 283 -13.35 -18.84 -71.84
N GLY A 284 -13.70 -18.67 -70.57
CA GLY A 284 -12.95 -17.82 -69.67
C GLY A 284 -11.52 -18.36 -69.54
N LEU A 285 -10.55 -17.49 -69.82
CA LEU A 285 -9.14 -17.68 -69.51
C LEU A 285 -8.97 -17.65 -67.98
N THR A 286 -9.18 -18.78 -67.33
CA THR A 286 -8.74 -19.02 -65.96
C THR A 286 -8.39 -20.49 -65.80
N ASN A 287 -7.10 -20.75 -65.61
CA ASN A 287 -6.42 -21.84 -64.86
C ASN A 287 -5.00 -22.01 -65.48
N CYS A 288 -3.90 -22.17 -64.74
CA CYS A 288 -3.69 -23.10 -63.65
C CYS A 288 -2.54 -22.66 -62.71
N PHE A 289 -2.76 -22.76 -61.39
CA PHE A 289 -2.04 -23.72 -60.54
C PHE A 289 -2.99 -24.15 -59.41
N PRO A 290 -3.37 -25.44 -59.32
CA PRO A 290 -4.19 -25.94 -58.22
C PRO A 290 -3.31 -26.36 -57.03
N VAL A 291 -3.56 -25.79 -55.85
CA VAL A 291 -3.12 -26.35 -54.57
C VAL A 291 -4.17 -27.37 -54.13
N ASN A 292 -3.72 -28.60 -53.96
CA ASN A 292 -4.49 -29.77 -53.60
C ASN A 292 -4.96 -29.67 -52.13
N VAL A 293 -6.27 -29.51 -51.88
CA VAL A 293 -6.85 -29.69 -50.54
C VAL A 293 -7.79 -30.89 -50.60
N LYS A 294 -7.29 -31.99 -50.05
CA LYS A 294 -8.02 -33.25 -49.85
C LYS A 294 -9.17 -32.99 -48.86
N LYS A 295 -10.42 -33.01 -49.33
CA LYS A 295 -11.60 -33.18 -48.49
C LYS A 295 -12.09 -34.62 -48.65
N VAL A 296 -12.10 -35.37 -47.55
CA VAL A 296 -12.77 -36.66 -47.41
C VAL A 296 -13.88 -36.46 -46.38
N GLY A 297 -15.14 -36.55 -46.80
CA GLY A 297 -16.24 -37.08 -45.97
C GLY A 297 -16.22 -38.61 -46.10
N ASP A 298 -16.78 -39.41 -45.20
CA ASP A 298 -18.03 -39.22 -44.47
C ASP A 298 -18.14 -40.21 -43.28
N GLN A 299 -18.97 -39.84 -42.29
CA GLN A 299 -19.78 -40.64 -41.34
C GLN A 299 -19.25 -41.95 -40.69
N ASN A 300 -19.23 -42.03 -39.34
CA ASN A 300 -20.33 -42.63 -38.54
C ASN A 300 -20.15 -42.55 -37.00
N GLN A 301 -21.30 -42.37 -36.33
CA GLN A 301 -21.75 -42.57 -34.94
C GLN A 301 -20.80 -42.98 -33.78
N ASN A 302 -20.95 -42.23 -32.65
CA ASN A 302 -21.26 -42.66 -31.26
C ASN A 302 -20.39 -42.02 -30.14
N HIS A 303 -21.11 -41.47 -29.15
CA HIS A 303 -20.80 -41.25 -27.74
C HIS A 303 -19.43 -40.67 -27.28
N GLY A 304 -19.52 -39.54 -26.56
CA GLY A 304 -18.77 -39.35 -25.31
C GLY A 304 -17.61 -38.35 -25.31
N VAL A 305 -17.83 -37.23 -24.60
CA VAL A 305 -16.90 -36.51 -23.71
C VAL A 305 -15.57 -35.94 -24.25
N GLU A 306 -15.35 -34.66 -23.91
CA GLU A 306 -14.09 -33.90 -23.81
C GLU A 306 -13.25 -33.54 -25.05
N GLY A 307 -13.01 -32.22 -25.15
CA GLY A 307 -11.70 -31.67 -25.52
C GLY A 307 -11.49 -31.20 -26.96
N GLY A 308 -11.15 -29.91 -27.15
CA GLY A 308 -10.35 -29.51 -28.32
C GLY A 308 -10.60 -28.16 -28.99
N ARG A 309 -9.98 -27.11 -28.42
CA ARG A 309 -9.36 -25.93 -29.06
C ARG A 309 -10.19 -24.96 -29.94
N CYS A 310 -10.22 -23.72 -29.45
CA CYS A 310 -9.78 -22.55 -30.22
C CYS A 310 -9.06 -21.55 -29.27
N THR A 311 -7.77 -21.81 -29.00
CA THR A 311 -6.92 -21.05 -28.06
C THR A 311 -5.81 -20.28 -28.79
N VAL A 312 -6.17 -19.44 -29.76
CA VAL A 312 -5.21 -18.51 -30.40
C VAL A 312 -5.59 -17.04 -30.17
N SER A 313 -6.87 -16.73 -29.90
CA SER A 313 -7.32 -15.35 -29.70
C SER A 313 -7.00 -14.80 -28.30
N LYS A 314 -7.03 -15.64 -27.25
CA LYS A 314 -6.91 -15.18 -25.85
C LYS A 314 -5.50 -14.67 -25.45
N LEU A 315 -4.48 -14.97 -26.25
CA LEU A 315 -3.09 -14.59 -25.95
C LEU A 315 -2.79 -13.15 -26.41
N TRP A 316 -3.42 -12.70 -27.50
CA TRP A 316 -3.31 -11.32 -28.00
C TRP A 316 -4.06 -10.31 -27.14
N ASP A 317 -5.19 -10.72 -26.53
CA ASP A 317 -5.95 -9.85 -25.62
C ASP A 317 -5.23 -9.54 -24.30
N LYS A 318 -4.24 -10.36 -23.91
CA LYS A 318 -3.41 -10.11 -22.72
C LYS A 318 -2.25 -9.16 -22.98
N VAL A 319 -1.70 -9.13 -24.20
CA VAL A 319 -0.59 -8.23 -24.55
C VAL A 319 -1.08 -6.78 -24.69
N LYS A 320 -2.30 -6.56 -25.20
CA LYS A 320 -2.89 -5.21 -25.29
C LYS A 320 -3.22 -4.57 -23.94
N LYS A 321 -3.44 -5.36 -22.87
CA LYS A 321 -3.77 -4.83 -21.54
C LYS A 321 -2.55 -4.35 -20.73
N LEU A 322 -1.33 -4.61 -21.20
CA LEU A 322 -0.10 -4.15 -20.54
C LEU A 322 0.38 -2.78 -21.05
N ASP A 323 -0.14 -2.30 -22.19
CA ASP A 323 0.26 -1.02 -22.80
C ASP A 323 -0.48 0.21 -22.21
N SER A 324 -1.30 0.01 -21.17
CA SER A 324 -2.11 1.08 -20.54
C SER A 324 -1.52 1.66 -19.25
N PHE A 325 -0.31 1.27 -18.84
CA PHE A 325 0.36 1.80 -17.64
C PHE A 325 1.70 2.46 -17.95
N LEU A 326 1.69 3.44 -18.85
CA LEU A 326 2.76 4.42 -19.01
C LEU A 326 2.17 5.83 -18.86
N CYS A 327 2.05 6.28 -17.61
CA CYS A 327 2.09 7.70 -17.27
C CYS A 327 2.52 7.84 -15.80
N GLY A 328 3.80 8.15 -15.58
CA GLY A 328 4.31 8.55 -14.28
C GLY A 328 3.99 10.03 -13.99
N PRO A 329 3.97 10.45 -12.72
CA PRO A 329 3.66 11.82 -12.34
C PRO A 329 4.80 12.77 -12.72
N HIS A 330 4.41 13.94 -13.24
CA HIS A 330 5.28 15.08 -13.48
C HIS A 330 6.04 15.48 -12.22
N PHE A 331 7.37 15.59 -12.34
CA PHE A 331 8.19 16.40 -11.44
C PHE A 331 7.86 17.88 -11.68
N THR A 332 7.46 18.58 -10.62
CA THR A 332 7.49 20.04 -10.56
C THR A 332 8.80 20.49 -9.94
N CYS A 333 9.38 21.50 -10.60
CA CYS A 333 10.54 22.27 -10.17
C CYS A 333 10.25 23.08 -8.90
#